data_AF-A0A931W042-F1
#
_entry.id   AF-A0A931W042-F1
#
_cell.length_a   1.000
_cell.length_b   1.000
_cell.length_c   1.000
_cell.angle_alpha   90.00
_cell.angle_beta   90.00
_cell.angle_gamma   90.00
#
_symmetry.space_group_name_H-M   'P 1'
#
loop_
_entity.id
_entity.type
_entity.pdbx_description
1 polymer ?
#
loop_
_entity_poly.entity_id
_entity_poly.type
_entity_poly.pdbx_seq_one_letter_code
_entity_poly.pdbx_strand_id
1 'polypeptide(L)' 'MSSPTEAIREQLMATNQEFQRLQEEHAHYAARLDELASKPYLTEQEQLEEVRLKKLKLRAKDQMQTLVHKAQVA' A
#
# COMPACT_ATOMS: atom_id res chain seq x y z
N MET A 1 -12.65 -18.07 -10.57
CA MET A 1 -11.28 -18.21 -11.09
C MET A 1 -10.52 -17.00 -10.63
N SER A 2 -9.61 -17.12 -9.66
CA SER A 2 -8.78 -15.99 -9.23
C SER A 2 -7.93 -15.51 -10.40
N SER A 3 -7.84 -14.21 -10.60
CA SER A 3 -6.98 -13.65 -11.64
C SER A 3 -5.53 -14.09 -11.36
N PRO A 4 -4.69 -14.34 -12.38
CA PRO A 4 -3.30 -14.79 -12.18
C PRO A 4 -2.52 -13.86 -11.24
N THR A 5 -2.84 -12.56 -11.25
CA THR A 5 -2.27 -11.55 -10.36
C THR A 5 -2.67 -11.72 -8.89
N GLU A 6 -3.87 -12.19 -8.60
CA GLU A 6 -4.33 -12.45 -7.22
C GLU A 6 -3.60 -13.66 -6.65
N ALA A 7 -3.45 -14.74 -7.42
CA ALA A 7 -2.70 -15.93 -6.99
C ALA A 7 -1.22 -15.61 -6.68
N ILE A 8 -0.58 -14.75 -7.50
CA ILE A 8 0.80 -14.30 -7.25
C ILE A 8 0.88 -13.43 -5.99
N ARG A 9 -0.10 -12.56 -5.75
CA ARG A 9 -0.16 -11.79 -4.50
C ARG A 9 -0.29 -12.70 -3.30
N GLU A 10 -1.18 -13.68 -3.33
CA GLU A 10 -1.36 -14.64 -2.22
C GLU A 10 -0.07 -15.42 -1.96
N GLN A 11 0.63 -15.84 -3.01
CA GLN A 11 1.91 -16.53 -2.88
C GLN A 11 2.99 -15.60 -2.31
N LEU A 12 3.09 -14.35 -2.76
CA LEU A 12 4.01 -13.35 -2.21
C LEU A 12 3.67 -13.00 -0.76
N MET A 13 2.39 -12.95 -0.40
CA MET A 13 1.97 -12.80 0.99
C MET A 13 2.45 -13.96 1.86
N ALA A 14 2.49 -15.19 1.34
CA ALA A 14 2.97 -16.34 2.11
C ALA A 14 4.51 -16.46 2.15
N THR A 15 5.19 -16.05 1.09
CA THR A 15 6.63 -16.34 0.89
C THR A 15 7.54 -15.13 1.06
N ASN A 16 7.02 -13.91 0.95
CA ASN A 16 7.81 -12.69 0.92
C ASN A 16 7.42 -11.74 2.08
N GLN A 17 8.27 -11.71 3.11
CA GLN A 17 8.11 -10.80 4.25
C GLN A 17 8.12 -9.32 3.86
N GLU A 18 8.83 -8.95 2.79
CA GLU A 18 8.82 -7.55 2.30
C GLU A 18 7.45 -7.19 1.75
N PHE A 19 6.79 -8.10 1.03
CA PHE A 19 5.43 -7.88 0.55
C PHE A 19 4.43 -7.72 1.71
N GLN A 20 4.54 -8.57 2.75
CA GLN A 20 3.73 -8.43 3.95
C GLN A 20 3.90 -7.06 4.61
N ARG A 21 5.15 -6.62 4.82
CA ARG A 21 5.45 -5.31 5.41
C ARG A 21 4.90 -4.16 4.57
N LEU A 22 5.08 -4.19 3.26
CA LEU A 22 4.55 -3.17 2.35
C LEU A 22 3.02 -3.09 2.40
N GLN A 23 2.35 -4.23 2.58
CA GLN A 23 0.91 -4.31 2.71
C GLN A 23 0.42 -3.76 4.06
N GLU A 24 1.12 -4.07 5.15
CA GLU A 24 0.88 -3.49 6.48
C GLU A 24 1.07 -1.97 6.45
N GLU A 25 2.17 -1.50 5.86
CA GLU A 25 2.43 -0.07 5.68
C GLU A 25 1.34 0.60 4.83
N HIS A 26 0.95 -0.01 3.72
CA HIS A 26 -0.13 0.50 2.87
C HIS A 26 -1.47 0.58 3.63
N ALA A 27 -1.80 -0.42 4.45
CA ALA A 27 -2.99 -0.42 5.30
C ALA A 27 -2.90 0.66 6.38
N HIS A 28 -1.75 0.82 7.02
CA HIS A 28 -1.50 1.87 8.02
C HIS A 28 -1.63 3.27 7.42
N TYR A 29 -1.03 3.52 6.25
CA TYR A 29 -1.19 4.77 5.53
C TYR A 29 -2.63 5.02 5.10
N ALA A 30 -3.37 3.98 4.69
CA ALA A 30 -4.78 4.10 4.37
C ALA A 30 -5.63 4.47 5.59
N ALA A 31 -5.41 3.83 6.74
CA ALA A 31 -6.12 4.15 7.99
C ALA A 31 -5.85 5.59 8.43
N ARG A 32 -4.59 6.03 8.38
CA ARG A 32 -4.24 7.42 8.71
C ARG A 32 -4.86 8.43 7.75
N LEU A 33 -4.89 8.12 6.45
CA LEU A 33 -5.59 8.97 5.46
C LEU A 33 -7.09 9.02 5.73
N ASP A 34 -7.70 7.92 6.16
CA ASP A 34 -9.13 7.86 6.49
C ASP A 34 -9.45 8.70 7.72
N GLU A 35 -8.63 8.62 8.77
CA GLU A 35 -8.73 9.48 9.96
C GLU A 35 -8.64 10.97 9.60
N LEU A 36 -7.73 11.34 8.70
CA LEU A 36 -7.60 12.70 8.21
C LEU A 36 -8.80 13.10 7.35
N ALA A 37 -9.23 12.24 6.42
CA ALA A 37 -10.38 12.50 5.56
C ALA A 37 -11.71 12.60 6.33
N SER A 38 -11.82 11.93 7.48
CA SER A 38 -12.97 11.98 8.37
C SER A 38 -13.05 13.32 9.15
N LYS A 39 -11.93 14.05 9.27
CA LYS A 39 -11.93 15.36 9.93
C LYS A 39 -12.55 16.41 8.99
N PRO A 40 -13.56 17.17 9.46
CA PRO A 40 -14.22 18.19 8.64
C PRO A 40 -13.31 19.38 8.32
N TYR A 41 -12.30 19.63 9.15
CA TYR A 41 -11.29 20.66 8.92
C TYR A 41 -9.90 20.10 9.23
N LEU A 42 -9.06 20.04 8.20
CA LEU A 42 -7.66 19.65 8.32
C LEU A 42 -6.81 20.91 8.48
N THR A 43 -5.93 20.90 9.47
CA THR A 43 -4.88 21.92 9.62
C THR A 43 -3.86 21.83 8.48
N GLU A 44 -3.11 22.89 8.25
CA GLU A 44 -2.07 22.93 7.20
C GLU A 44 -1.04 21.79 7.34
N GLN A 45 -0.69 21.45 8.58
CA GLN A 45 0.17 20.31 8.92
C GLN A 45 -0.47 18.98 8.51
N GLU A 46 -1.76 18.81 8.78
CA GLU A 46 -2.49 17.59 8.44
C GLU A 46 -2.72 17.45 6.92
N GLN A 47 -2.92 18.54 6.19
CA GLN A 47 -2.99 18.51 4.72
C GLN A 47 -1.65 18.10 4.11
N LEU A 48 -0.54 18.64 4.64
CA LEU A 48 0.80 18.22 4.22
C LEU A 48 1.06 16.74 4.53
N GLU A 49 0.62 16.28 5.71
CA GLU A 49 0.70 14.87 6.09
C GLU A 49 -0.17 14.00 5.17
N GLU A 50 -1.39 14.41 4.82
CA GLU A 50 -2.25 13.69 3.87
C GLU A 50 -1.56 13.52 2.52
N VAL A 51 -0.96 14.59 1.98
CA VAL A 51 -0.22 14.53 0.72
C VAL A 51 0.99 13.60 0.84
N ARG A 52 1.71 13.65 1.97
CA ARG A 52 2.86 12.78 2.24
C ARG A 52 2.44 11.32 2.33
N LEU A 53 1.37 11.02 3.08
CA LEU A 53 0.78 9.69 3.23
C LEU A 53 0.28 9.14 1.89
N LYS A 54 -0.36 9.96 1.04
CA LYS A 54 -0.75 9.55 -0.33
C LYS A 54 0.47 9.16 -1.16
N LYS A 55 1.56 9.92 -1.09
CA LYS A 55 2.82 9.57 -1.79
C LYS A 55 3.45 8.29 -1.26
N LEU A 56 3.48 8.10 0.06
CA LEU A 56 4.00 6.88 0.69
C LEU A 56 3.17 5.67 0.32
N LYS A 57 1.84 5.78 0.37
CA LYS A 57 0.90 4.74 -0.06
C LYS A 57 1.11 4.37 -1.54
N LEU A 58 1.32 5.37 -2.39
CA LEU A 58 1.63 5.14 -3.81
C LEU A 58 2.95 4.38 -3.98
N ARG A 59 4.02 4.81 -3.29
CA ARG A 59 5.31 4.09 -3.31
C ARG A 59 5.18 2.65 -2.82
N ALA A 60 4.48 2.41 -1.72
CA ALA A 60 4.25 1.07 -1.20
C ALA A 60 3.52 0.20 -2.24
N LYS A 61 2.52 0.77 -2.93
CA LYS A 61 1.84 0.12 -4.04
C LYS A 61 2.77 -0.19 -5.20
N ASP A 62 3.60 0.76 -5.62
CA ASP A 62 4.58 0.56 -6.71
C ASP A 62 5.58 -0.54 -6.36
N GLN A 63 6.05 -0.59 -5.10
CA GLN A 63 6.93 -1.65 -4.62
C GLN A 63 6.22 -3.01 -4.62
N MET A 64 4.98 -3.09 -4.14
CA MET A 64 4.17 -4.31 -4.22
C MET A 64 3.97 -4.77 -5.67
N GLN A 65 3.69 -3.84 -6.60
CA GLN A 65 3.55 -4.17 -8.02
C GLN A 65 4.87 -4.64 -8.62
N THR A 66 6.00 -4.06 -8.22
CA THR A 66 7.33 -4.49 -8.66
C THR A 66 7.62 -5.92 -8.20
N LEU A 67 7.27 -6.27 -6.96
CA LEU A 67 7.41 -7.63 -6.44
C LEU A 67 6.52 -8.62 -7.20
N VAL A 68 5.25 -8.25 -7.43
CA VAL A 68 4.31 -9.07 -8.23
C VAL A 68 4.84 -9.26 -9.64
N HIS A 69 5.33 -8.21 -10.29
CA HIS A 69 5.89 -8.30 -11.64
C HIS A 69 7.14 -9.19 -11.68
N LYS A 70 8.05 -9.05 -10.71
CA LYS A 70 9.22 -9.94 -10.58
C LYS A 70 8.82 -11.40 -10.41
N ALA A 71 7.81 -11.68 -9.58
CA ALA A 71 7.29 -13.02 -9.38
C ALA A 71 6.50 -13.57 -10.57
N GLN A 72 5.96 -12.71 -11.43
CA GLN A 72 5.26 -13.10 -12.65
C GLN A 72 6.20 -13.44 -13.81
N VAL A 73 7.39 -12.83 -13.84
CA VAL A 73 8.38 -12.98 -14.92
C VAL A 73 9.46 -14.03 -14.58
N ALA A 74 9.58 -14.42 -13.30
CA ALA A 74 10.46 -15.49 -12.84
C ALA A 74 9.84 -16.88 -13.06
#